data_AF-A0A0P9M4I1-F1
#
_entry.id   AF-A0A0P9M4I1-F1
#
_cell.length_a   1.000
_cell.length_b   1.000
_cell.length_c   1.000
_cell.angle_alpha   90.00
_cell.angle_beta   90.00
_cell.angle_gamma   90.00
#
_symmetry.space_group_name_H-M   'P 1'
#
loop_
_entity.id
_entity.type
_entity.pdbx_description
1 polymer ?
#
loop_
_entity_poly.entity_id
_entity_poly.type
_entity_poly.pdbx_seq_one_letter_code
_entity_poly.pdbx_strand_id
1 'polypeptide(L)'
;DCKPLQLEDVAEGSQRAYHLTGPRNWTMPQIAEVLSRQLGHSVAYTHRSAAEQHKALIAENLSPFVAELLVGLDTIFCHSVLTERTFTVEALTGTPPRSITDWLLENLDVFKQQR
;
A
#
# COMPACT_ATOMS: atom_id res chain seq x y z
N ASP A 1 13.48 20.34 -16.79
CA ASP A 1 13.97 19.05 -17.28
C ASP A 1 14.56 18.21 -16.15
N CYS A 2 13.76 17.29 -15.57
CA CYS A 2 14.29 16.28 -14.65
C CYS A 2 14.84 15.13 -15.47
N LYS A 3 16.17 15.02 -15.55
CA LYS A 3 16.84 13.84 -16.11
C LYS A 3 16.73 12.70 -15.09
N PRO A 4 16.26 11.50 -15.46
CA PRO A 4 16.25 10.36 -14.53
C PRO A 4 17.69 10.00 -14.15
N LEU A 5 17.90 9.64 -12.87
CA LEU A 5 19.16 9.05 -12.40
C LEU A 5 19.46 7.81 -13.23
N GLN A 6 20.40 7.90 -14.18
CA GLN A 6 20.99 6.72 -14.78
C GLN A 6 22.10 6.24 -13.84
N LEU A 7 21.96 5.03 -13.31
CA LEU A 7 23.08 4.25 -12.77
C LEU A 7 23.90 3.81 -13.99
N GLU A 8 24.85 4.63 -14.41
CA GLU A 8 25.50 4.49 -15.73
C GLU A 8 26.58 3.39 -15.78
N ASP A 9 27.05 2.85 -14.64
CA ASP A 9 28.04 1.76 -14.62
C ASP A 9 27.51 0.53 -13.87
N VAL A 10 26.87 -0.38 -14.62
CA VAL A 10 26.42 -1.68 -14.11
C VAL A 10 27.43 -2.73 -14.55
N ALA A 11 28.13 -3.35 -13.60
CA ALA A 11 29.15 -4.37 -13.90
C ALA A 11 28.55 -5.54 -14.71
N GLU A 12 29.34 -6.10 -15.63
CA GLU A 12 28.93 -7.22 -16.47
C GLU A 12 28.46 -8.40 -15.60
N GLY A 13 27.23 -8.89 -15.86
CA GLY A 13 26.58 -9.94 -15.06
C GLY A 13 25.67 -9.45 -13.92
N SER A 14 25.58 -8.14 -13.66
CA SER A 14 24.72 -7.63 -12.59
C SER A 14 23.22 -7.78 -12.92
N GLN A 15 22.42 -8.05 -11.88
CA GLN A 15 20.97 -8.05 -11.94
C GLN A 15 20.42 -6.65 -11.59
N ARG A 16 19.29 -6.27 -12.19
CA ARG A 16 18.62 -5.00 -11.90
C ARG A 16 17.61 -5.16 -10.77
N ALA A 17 17.64 -4.23 -9.81
CA ALA A 17 16.60 -4.08 -8.81
C ALA A 17 15.66 -2.94 -9.22
N TYR A 18 14.37 -3.25 -9.40
CA TYR A 18 13.37 -2.28 -9.81
C TYR A 18 12.49 -1.88 -8.63
N HIS A 19 12.42 -0.59 -8.31
CA HIS A 19 11.47 -0.04 -7.35
C HIS A 19 10.13 0.17 -8.07
N LEU A 20 9.11 -0.61 -7.71
CA LEU A 20 7.79 -0.58 -8.34
C LEU A 20 6.76 0.04 -7.39
N THR A 21 6.00 1.01 -7.90
CA THR A 21 4.94 1.68 -7.13
C THR A 21 3.66 1.79 -7.95
N GLY A 22 2.54 2.05 -7.28
CA GLY A 22 1.29 2.44 -7.92
C GLY A 22 1.36 3.81 -8.61
N PRO A 23 0.29 4.22 -9.30
CA PRO A 23 0.25 5.49 -10.04
C PRO A 23 0.23 6.74 -9.15
N ARG A 24 -0.11 6.60 -7.86
CA ARG A 24 -0.12 7.67 -6.86
C ARG A 24 -0.14 7.11 -5.43
N ASN A 25 0.15 7.98 -4.46
CA ASN A 25 0.02 7.69 -3.04
C ASN A 25 -1.44 7.79 -2.57
N TRP A 26 -1.76 7.03 -1.52
CA TRP A 26 -3.08 6.98 -0.91
C TRP A 26 -2.97 7.10 0.61
N THR A 27 -3.91 7.81 1.21
CA THR A 27 -4.12 7.77 2.66
C THR A 27 -5.21 6.76 3.00
N MET A 28 -5.20 6.19 4.21
CA MET A 28 -6.24 5.26 4.64
C MET A 28 -7.66 5.85 4.58
N PRO A 29 -7.91 7.13 4.92
CA PRO A 29 -9.21 7.77 4.67
C PRO A 29 -9.63 7.78 3.20
N GLN A 30 -8.71 8.01 2.26
CA GLN A 30 -9.04 7.98 0.82
C GLN A 30 -9.39 6.56 0.35
N ILE A 31 -8.73 5.53 0.90
CA ILE A 31 -9.07 4.13 0.60
C ILE A 31 -10.47 3.80 1.12
N ALA A 32 -10.79 4.22 2.35
CA ALA A 32 -12.12 4.03 2.94
C ALA A 32 -13.22 4.72 2.12
N GLU A 33 -12.94 5.91 1.58
CA GLU A 33 -13.86 6.62 0.68
C GLU A 33 -14.11 5.86 -0.63
N VAL A 34 -13.06 5.32 -1.27
CA VAL A 34 -13.20 4.53 -2.50
C VAL A 34 -14.02 3.27 -2.23
N LEU A 35 -13.72 2.55 -1.16
CA LEU A 35 -14.49 1.37 -0.74
C LEU A 35 -15.95 1.73 -0.47
N SER A 36 -16.22 2.85 0.21
CA SER A 36 -17.58 3.30 0.50
C SER A 36 -18.39 3.49 -0.77
N ARG A 37 -17.79 4.14 -1.77
CA ARG A 37 -18.43 4.39 -3.08
C ARG A 37 -18.70 3.08 -3.82
N GLN A 38 -17.76 2.14 -3.80
CA GLN A 38 -17.89 0.88 -4.53
C GLN A 38 -18.85 -0.12 -3.87
N LEU A 39 -18.88 -0.17 -2.53
CA LEU A 39 -19.77 -1.06 -1.77
C LEU A 39 -21.19 -0.51 -1.61
N GLY A 40 -21.38 0.81 -1.82
CA GLY A 40 -22.68 1.46 -1.68
C GLY A 40 -23.11 1.70 -0.21
N HIS A 41 -22.19 1.58 0.74
CA HIS A 41 -22.41 1.91 2.15
C HIS A 41 -21.17 2.55 2.77
N SER A 42 -21.33 3.27 3.87
CA SER A 42 -20.21 3.94 4.53
C SER A 42 -19.20 2.93 5.08
N VAL A 43 -17.92 3.17 4.79
CA VAL A 43 -16.75 2.52 5.37
C VAL A 43 -15.89 3.62 5.97
N ALA A 44 -15.58 3.52 7.27
CA ALA A 44 -14.80 4.51 7.99
C ALA A 44 -13.41 3.96 8.33
N TYR A 45 -12.38 4.79 8.14
CA TYR A 45 -11.08 4.54 8.73
C TYR A 45 -11.02 5.22 10.11
N THR A 46 -10.85 4.42 11.15
CA THR A 46 -10.62 4.90 12.51
C THR A 46 -9.17 4.64 12.89
N HIS A 47 -8.39 5.70 13.02
CA HIS A 47 -7.01 5.57 13.50
C HIS A 47 -7.00 5.13 14.96
N ARG A 48 -6.19 4.13 15.28
CA ARG A 48 -5.93 3.64 16.63
C ARG A 48 -4.50 3.99 17.01
N SER A 49 -4.26 4.27 18.29
CA SER A 49 -2.89 4.32 18.80
C SER A 49 -2.21 2.95 18.65
N ALA A 50 -0.87 2.93 18.65
CA ALA A 50 -0.10 1.69 18.57
C ALA A 50 -0.51 0.66 19.64
N ALA A 51 -0.78 1.11 20.87
CA ALA A 51 -1.22 0.24 21.96
C ALA A 51 -2.63 -0.33 21.73
N GLU A 52 -3.56 0.49 21.24
CA GLU A 52 -4.92 0.05 20.90
C GLU A 52 -4.91 -0.94 19.73
N GLN A 53 -4.09 -0.67 18.70
CA GLN A 53 -3.94 -1.56 17.55
C GLN A 53 -3.32 -2.89 17.97
N HIS A 54 -2.26 -2.88 18.78
CA HIS A 54 -1.68 -4.10 19.32
C HIS A 54 -2.73 -4.94 20.08
N LYS A 55 -3.47 -4.30 21.00
CA LYS A 55 -4.53 -4.97 21.77
C LYS A 55 -5.61 -5.58 20.86
N ALA A 56 -6.02 -4.88 19.81
CA ALA A 56 -6.99 -5.39 18.84
C ALA A 56 -6.47 -6.63 18.10
N LEU A 57 -5.22 -6.61 17.62
CA LEU A 57 -4.62 -7.74 16.91
C LEU A 57 -4.50 -9.00 17.80
N ILE A 58 -4.14 -8.84 19.08
CA ILE A 58 -4.15 -9.95 20.04
C ILE A 58 -5.57 -10.52 20.24
N ALA A 59 -6.58 -9.65 20.32
CA ALA A 59 -7.98 -10.08 20.46
C ALA A 59 -8.49 -10.85 19.23
N GLU A 60 -7.91 -10.61 18.05
CA GLU A 60 -8.15 -11.37 16.82
C GLU A 60 -7.36 -12.69 16.74
N ASN A 61 -6.72 -13.11 17.84
CA ASN A 61 -5.90 -14.33 17.97
C ASN A 61 -4.61 -14.31 17.14
N LEU A 62 -4.07 -13.14 16.81
CA LEU A 62 -2.72 -13.05 16.27
C LEU A 62 -1.71 -13.27 17.40
N SER A 63 -0.60 -13.95 17.07
CA SER A 63 0.49 -14.11 18.04
C SER A 63 1.12 -12.76 18.41
N PRO A 64 1.67 -12.62 19.63
CA PRO A 64 2.32 -11.37 20.07
C PRO A 64 3.38 -10.87 19.09
N PHE A 65 4.21 -11.77 18.56
CA PHE A 65 5.23 -11.42 17.57
C PHE A 65 4.64 -10.78 16.30
N VAL A 66 3.55 -11.34 15.78
CA VAL A 66 2.90 -10.82 14.58
C VAL A 66 2.22 -9.47 14.87
N ALA A 67 1.58 -9.33 16.05
CA ALA A 67 0.97 -8.07 16.45
C ALA A 67 2.00 -6.94 16.58
N GLU A 68 3.14 -7.21 17.21
CA GLU A 68 4.26 -6.26 17.33
C GLU A 68 4.82 -5.88 15.95
N LEU A 69 5.00 -6.85 15.06
CA LEU A 69 5.46 -6.61 13.69
C LEU A 69 4.53 -5.67 12.92
N LEU A 70 3.22 -5.94 12.95
CA LEU A 70 2.23 -5.13 12.21
C LEU A 70 2.12 -3.70 12.75
N VAL A 71 2.18 -3.51 14.07
CA VAL A 71 2.20 -2.17 14.70
C VAL A 71 3.49 -1.42 14.36
N GLY A 72 4.63 -2.11 14.32
CA GLY A 72 5.89 -1.53 13.88
C GLY A 72 5.84 -1.06 12.42
N LEU A 73 5.28 -1.86 11.53
CA LEU A 73 5.08 -1.51 10.12
C LEU A 73 4.16 -0.29 9.96
N ASP A 74 3.01 -0.27 10.65
CA ASP A 74 2.08 0.87 10.62
C ASP A 74 2.76 2.18 11.06
N THR A 75 3.57 2.12 12.11
CA THR A 75 4.36 3.28 12.59
C THR A 75 5.35 3.77 11.52
N ILE A 76 6.05 2.86 10.84
CA ILE A 76 6.99 3.20 9.77
C ILE A 76 6.26 3.83 8.57
N PHE A 77 5.07 3.32 8.22
CA PHE A 77 4.26 3.85 7.13
C PHE A 77 3.67 5.22 7.46
N CYS A 78 3.18 5.44 8.69
CA CYS A 78 2.71 6.75 9.15
C CYS A 78 3.80 7.82 9.03
N HIS A 79 5.06 7.47 9.33
CA HIS A 79 6.19 8.40 9.25
C HIS A 79 6.80 8.55 7.84
N SER A 80 6.09 8.09 6.80
CA SER A 80 6.35 8.46 5.40
C SER A 80 7.70 8.01 4.83
N VAL A 81 8.11 6.77 5.09
CA VAL A 81 9.29 6.17 4.43
C VAL A 81 8.99 5.71 2.98
N LEU A 82 7.72 5.58 2.58
CA LEU A 82 7.31 5.06 1.25
C LEU A 82 6.43 6.05 0.46
N THR A 83 6.74 7.35 0.50
CA THR A 83 5.98 8.36 -0.28
C THR A 83 6.50 8.54 -1.70
N GLU A 84 7.59 7.86 -2.06
CA GLU A 84 8.13 7.94 -3.40
C GLU A 84 7.18 7.28 -4.41
N ARG A 85 6.90 8.00 -5.49
CA ARG A 85 6.24 7.47 -6.67
C ARG A 85 7.30 7.25 -7.75
N THR A 86 7.29 6.09 -8.35
CA THR A 86 8.11 5.73 -9.50
C THR A 86 7.29 5.61 -10.78
N PHE A 87 7.96 5.67 -11.93
CA PHE A 87 7.39 5.36 -13.26
C PHE A 87 7.86 3.99 -13.78
N THR A 88 8.50 3.19 -12.92
CA THR A 88 9.23 1.99 -13.32
C THR A 88 8.33 0.93 -13.95
N VAL A 89 7.08 0.79 -13.49
CA VAL A 89 6.11 -0.13 -14.10
C VAL A 89 5.87 0.24 -15.56
N GLU A 90 5.52 1.51 -15.81
CA GLU A 90 5.26 2.01 -17.16
C GLU A 90 6.49 1.93 -18.06
N ALA A 91 7.66 2.24 -17.52
CA ALA A 91 8.92 2.14 -18.25
C ALA A 91 9.27 0.70 -18.68
N LEU A 92 8.87 -0.30 -17.89
CA LEU A 92 9.16 -1.72 -18.17
C LEU A 92 8.09 -2.41 -19.02
N THR A 93 6.81 -2.04 -18.86
CA THR A 93 5.70 -2.76 -19.49
C THR A 93 5.05 -1.98 -20.63
N GLY A 94 5.35 -0.68 -20.78
CA GLY A 94 4.68 0.21 -21.73
C GLY A 94 3.25 0.58 -21.33
N THR A 95 2.80 0.19 -20.14
CA THR A 95 1.45 0.45 -19.62
C THR A 95 1.51 1.02 -18.22
N PRO A 96 0.65 2.00 -17.85
CA PRO A 96 0.65 2.56 -16.51
C PRO A 96 0.37 1.48 -15.45
N PRO A 97 0.90 1.63 -14.22
CA PRO A 97 0.55 0.73 -13.12
C PRO A 97 -0.94 0.79 -12.81
N ARG A 98 -1.51 -0.36 -12.43
CA ARG A 98 -2.92 -0.48 -12.05
C ARG A 98 -3.27 0.49 -10.92
N SER A 99 -4.43 1.14 -11.02
CA SER A 99 -4.94 2.00 -9.95
C SER A 99 -5.54 1.17 -8.80
N ILE A 100 -5.53 1.70 -7.57
CA ILE A 100 -6.20 1.01 -6.45
C ILE A 100 -7.72 0.93 -6.68
N THR A 101 -8.31 1.90 -7.38
CA THR A 101 -9.75 1.92 -7.66
C THR A 101 -10.13 0.73 -8.55
N ASP A 102 -9.35 0.48 -9.61
CA ASP A 102 -9.58 -0.66 -10.51
C ASP A 102 -9.34 -1.98 -9.77
N TRP A 103 -8.26 -2.06 -8.99
CA TRP A 103 -7.97 -3.26 -8.19
C TRP A 103 -9.07 -3.56 -7.17
N LEU A 104 -9.58 -2.54 -6.46
CA LEU A 104 -10.67 -2.72 -5.50
C LEU A 104 -11.96 -3.15 -6.19
N LEU A 105 -12.25 -2.62 -7.38
CA LEU A 105 -13.43 -3.02 -8.15
C LEU A 105 -13.34 -4.48 -8.60
N GLU A 106 -12.18 -4.91 -9.09
CA GLU A 106 -11.90 -6.30 -9.49
C GLU A 106 -12.03 -7.29 -8.31
N ASN A 107 -11.74 -6.85 -7.08
CA ASN A 107 -11.69 -7.69 -5.88
C ASN A 107 -12.83 -7.38 -4.89
N LEU A 108 -13.86 -6.66 -5.33
CA LEU A 108 -14.88 -6.09 -4.45
C LEU A 108 -15.63 -7.17 -3.65
N ASP A 109 -15.78 -8.37 -4.22
CA ASP A 109 -16.51 -9.46 -3.59
C ASP A 109 -15.89 -9.95 -2.27
N VAL A 110 -14.57 -9.83 -2.10
CA VAL A 110 -13.88 -10.15 -0.83
C VAL A 110 -14.37 -9.24 0.30
N PHE A 111 -14.66 -7.98 -0.01
CA PHE A 111 -15.09 -6.98 0.96
C PHE A 111 -16.60 -7.04 1.25
N LYS A 112 -17.41 -7.59 0.34
CA LYS A 112 -18.86 -7.80 0.58
C LYS A 112 -19.15 -8.86 1.63
N GLN A 113 -18.23 -9.82 1.81
CA GLN A 113 -18.40 -10.96 2.71
C GLN A 113 -18.06 -10.65 4.18
N GLN A 114 -17.36 -9.55 4.46
CA GLN A 114 -16.92 -9.19 5.81
C GLN A 114 -17.95 -8.37 6.59
N ARG A 115 -19.22 -8.78 6.51
CA ARG A 115 -20.32 -8.15 7.25
C ARG A 115 -20.48 -8.71 8.65
#